data_AF-A0AA35YWG2-F1
#
_entry.id   AF-A0AA35YWG2-F1
#
_cell.length_a   1.000
_cell.length_b   1.000
_cell.length_c   1.000
_cell.angle_alpha   90.00
_cell.angle_beta   90.00
_cell.angle_gamma   90.00
#
_symmetry.space_group_name_H-M   'P 1'
#
loop_
_entity.id
_entity.type
_entity.pdbx_description
1 polymer ?
#
loop_
_entity_poly.entity_id
_entity_poly.type
_entity_poly.pdbx_seq_one_letter_code
_entity_poly.pdbx_strand_id
1 'polypeptide(L)'
;MRIRYELESNCWISDMYNQRIHWAKPFLKDIFFAGMTTSGQSEGINSFFNGFVNSRTMLNEFVVQYDKAVESRRATEEDEDFKTMNSRPVLSPVHPIEAKTGRFYTRKMFDIFKKEWTEAITNLTHETLTKTT
;
A
#
# COMPACT_ATOMS: atom_id res chain seq x y z
N MET A 1 10.73 -17.65 30.91
CA MET A 1 11.44 -18.27 29.77
C MET A 1 12.90 -17.84 29.75
N ARG A 2 13.24 -16.55 29.67
CA ARG A 2 14.64 -16.08 29.74
C ARG A 2 15.39 -16.45 31.02
N ILE A 3 14.80 -16.19 32.20
CA ILE A 3 15.35 -16.55 33.52
C ILE A 3 15.56 -18.07 33.65
N ARG A 4 14.63 -18.88 33.12
CA ARG A 4 14.63 -20.34 33.27
C ARG A 4 15.76 -21.03 32.48
N TYR A 5 16.27 -20.38 31.45
CA TYR A 5 17.33 -20.89 30.58
C TYR A 5 18.60 -20.03 30.63
N GLU A 6 18.70 -19.11 31.60
CA GLU A 6 19.86 -18.22 31.78
C GLU A 6 20.23 -17.40 30.53
N LEU A 7 19.25 -17.11 29.67
CA LEU A 7 19.45 -16.43 28.38
C LEU A 7 19.53 -14.90 28.51
N GLU A 8 19.65 -14.37 29.72
CA GLU A 8 19.63 -12.93 29.98
C GLU A 8 20.96 -12.24 29.68
N SER A 9 22.06 -12.97 29.75
CA SER A 9 23.40 -12.48 29.39
C SER A 9 23.65 -12.46 27.87
N ASN A 10 22.79 -13.12 27.09
CA ASN A 10 22.90 -13.13 25.63
C ASN A 10 22.30 -11.83 25.07
N CYS A 11 23.18 -10.94 24.60
CA CYS A 11 22.81 -9.64 24.04
C CYS A 11 21.77 -9.76 22.93
N TRP A 12 21.97 -10.68 21.98
CA TRP A 12 21.06 -10.88 20.85
C TRP A 12 19.65 -11.29 21.28
N ILE A 13 19.53 -12.20 22.25
CA ILE A 13 18.22 -12.63 22.77
C ILE A 13 17.55 -11.49 23.53
N SER A 14 18.32 -10.71 24.28
CA SER A 14 17.80 -9.54 25.00
C SER A 14 17.28 -8.49 24.02
N ASP A 15 18.02 -8.20 22.96
CA ASP A 15 17.64 -7.25 21.90
C ASP A 15 16.40 -7.72 21.15
N MET A 16 16.37 -8.97 20.70
CA MET A 16 15.19 -9.60 20.07
C MET A 16 13.95 -9.51 20.95
N TYR A 17 14.11 -9.76 22.26
CA TYR A 17 13.02 -9.66 23.21
C TYR A 17 12.54 -8.23 23.40
N ASN A 18 13.46 -7.25 23.42
CA ASN A 18 13.11 -5.84 23.51
C ASN A 18 12.33 -5.36 22.27
N GLN A 19 12.66 -5.88 21.09
CA GLN A 19 12.01 -5.57 19.81
C GLN A 19 10.65 -6.29 19.62
N ARG A 20 10.20 -7.11 20.57
CA ARG A 20 8.95 -7.91 20.47
C ARG A 20 7.70 -7.08 20.17
N ILE A 21 7.70 -5.80 20.53
CA ILE A 21 6.58 -4.88 20.25
C ILE A 21 6.29 -4.74 18.75
N HIS A 22 7.25 -5.04 17.87
CA HIS A 22 7.10 -4.89 16.42
C HIS A 22 6.61 -6.14 15.71
N TRP A 23 6.66 -7.32 16.35
CA TRP A 23 6.37 -8.59 15.67
C TRP A 23 5.55 -9.59 16.50
N ALA A 24 5.53 -9.47 17.83
CA ALA A 24 4.80 -10.40 18.67
C ALA A 24 3.31 -10.03 18.71
N LYS A 25 2.45 -10.97 18.28
CA LYS A 25 0.99 -10.80 18.15
C LYS A 25 0.30 -10.08 19.32
N PRO A 26 0.61 -10.32 20.60
CA PRO A 26 -0.04 -9.63 21.71
C PRO A 26 0.15 -8.11 21.70
N PHE A 27 1.27 -7.62 21.17
CA PHE A 27 1.58 -6.19 21.10
C PHE A 27 1.03 -5.51 19.85
N LEU A 28 0.59 -6.29 18.85
CA LEU A 28 0.05 -5.79 17.59
C LEU A 28 -1.48 -5.71 17.58
N LYS A 29 -2.15 -6.21 18.63
CA LYS A 29 -3.61 -6.37 18.68
C LYS A 29 -4.36 -5.04 18.51
N ASP A 30 -3.82 -3.96 19.05
CA ASP A 30 -4.44 -2.63 19.03
C ASP A 30 -3.83 -1.71 17.96
N ILE A 31 -2.98 -2.25 17.08
CA ILE A 31 -2.37 -1.51 15.98
C ILE A 31 -3.25 -1.68 14.74
N PHE A 32 -3.81 -0.58 14.25
CA PHE A 32 -4.54 -0.57 12.99
C PHE A 32 -3.56 -0.54 11.81
N PHE A 33 -3.52 -1.63 11.04
CA PHE A 33 -2.63 -1.76 9.89
C PHE A 33 -3.24 -1.27 8.56
N ALA A 34 -4.46 -0.71 8.57
CA ALA A 34 -5.13 -0.23 7.35
C ALA A 34 -5.16 -1.26 6.19
N GLY A 35 -5.31 -2.55 6.52
CA GLY A 35 -5.30 -3.65 5.54
C GLY A 35 -3.91 -4.11 5.10
N MET A 36 -2.82 -3.57 5.65
CA MET A 36 -1.46 -4.05 5.40
C MET A 36 -1.23 -5.37 6.12
N THR A 37 -1.33 -6.48 5.40
CA THR A 37 -0.88 -7.78 5.87
C THR A 37 0.62 -7.93 5.64
N THR A 38 1.28 -8.80 6.42
CA THR A 38 2.67 -9.18 6.16
C THR A 38 2.87 -9.74 4.74
N SER A 39 1.84 -10.38 4.17
CA SER A 39 1.86 -10.82 2.77
C SER A 39 1.85 -9.66 1.78
N GLY A 40 1.04 -8.61 2.01
CA GLY A 40 0.95 -7.44 1.15
C GLY A 40 2.28 -6.68 1.01
N GLN A 41 3.10 -6.66 2.07
CA GLN A 41 4.44 -6.07 2.00
C GLN A 41 5.36 -6.85 1.06
N SER A 42 5.32 -8.19 1.14
CA SER A 42 6.08 -9.06 0.23
C SER A 42 5.55 -9.01 -1.20
N GLU A 43 4.23 -8.88 -1.39
CA GLU A 43 3.59 -8.70 -2.69
C GLU A 43 4.01 -7.38 -3.34
N GLY A 44 4.11 -6.29 -2.57
CA GLY A 44 4.59 -5.00 -3.06
C GLY A 44 6.06 -5.03 -3.51
N ILE A 45 6.92 -5.68 -2.73
CA ILE A 45 8.34 -5.90 -3.09
C ILE A 45 8.45 -6.81 -4.32
N ASN A 46 7.67 -7.90 -4.36
CA ASN A 46 7.66 -8.81 -5.50
C ASN A 46 7.13 -8.12 -6.76
N SER A 47 6.10 -7.29 -6.65
CA SER A 47 5.57 -6.49 -7.75
C SER A 47 6.57 -5.45 -8.24
N PHE A 48 7.37 -4.86 -7.33
CA PHE A 48 8.42 -3.91 -7.72
C PHE A 48 9.52 -4.56 -8.56
N PHE A 49 9.94 -5.78 -8.20
CA PHE A 49 10.97 -6.52 -8.94
C PHE A 49 10.41 -7.41 -10.05
N ASN A 50 9.10 -7.43 -10.26
CA ASN A 50 8.47 -8.28 -11.26
C ASN A 50 8.98 -7.94 -12.66
N GLY A 51 9.48 -8.93 -13.38
CA GLY A 51 10.10 -8.76 -14.70
C GLY A 51 11.59 -8.37 -14.68
N PHE A 52 12.16 -8.01 -13.51
CA PHE A 52 13.57 -7.66 -13.35
C PHE A 52 14.39 -8.77 -12.70
N VAL A 53 13.86 -9.39 -11.64
CA VAL A 53 14.55 -10.40 -10.83
C VAL A 53 13.71 -11.68 -10.78
N ASN A 54 14.38 -12.83 -10.85
CA ASN A 54 13.76 -14.14 -10.64
C ASN A 54 14.68 -15.05 -9.81
N SER A 55 14.23 -16.27 -9.52
CA SER A 55 14.97 -17.23 -8.68
C SER A 55 16.33 -17.68 -9.26
N ARG A 56 16.60 -17.41 -10.54
CA ARG A 56 17.86 -17.72 -11.23
C ARG A 56 18.77 -16.51 -11.41
N THR A 57 18.32 -15.31 -11.06
CA THR A 57 19.14 -14.10 -11.15
C THR A 57 20.32 -14.21 -10.20
N MET A 58 21.54 -14.10 -10.73
CA MET A 58 22.75 -14.15 -9.91
C MET A 58 22.95 -12.82 -9.16
N LEU A 59 23.66 -12.85 -8.03
CA LEU A 59 23.86 -11.67 -7.19
C LEU A 59 24.58 -10.52 -7.91
N ASN A 60 25.52 -10.83 -8.80
CA ASN A 60 26.20 -9.82 -9.62
C ASN A 60 25.27 -9.15 -10.65
N GLU A 61 24.27 -9.89 -11.16
CA GLU A 61 23.27 -9.36 -12.08
C GLU A 61 22.16 -8.60 -11.36
N PHE A 62 21.89 -8.97 -10.11
CA PHE A 62 20.86 -8.37 -9.27
C PHE A 62 21.03 -6.86 -9.14
N VAL A 63 22.27 -6.36 -8.93
CA VAL A 63 22.53 -4.92 -8.79
C VAL A 63 22.12 -4.16 -10.05
N VAL A 64 22.46 -4.70 -11.22
CA VAL A 64 22.09 -4.08 -12.51
C VAL A 64 20.58 -4.12 -12.74
N GLN A 65 19.91 -5.22 -12.37
CA GLN A 65 18.46 -5.34 -12.49
C GLN A 65 17.72 -4.45 -11.49
N TYR A 66 18.29 -4.25 -10.30
CA TYR A 66 17.78 -3.33 -9.29
C TYR A 66 17.76 -1.89 -9.82
N ASP A 67 18.86 -1.41 -10.39
CA ASP A 67 18.94 -0.06 -10.95
C ASP A 67 17.90 0.14 -12.06
N LYS A 68 17.73 -0.85 -12.94
CA LYS A 68 16.69 -0.84 -13.98
C LYS A 68 15.27 -0.80 -13.41
N ALA A 69 15.00 -1.55 -12.35
CA ALA A 69 13.70 -1.54 -11.69
C ALA A 69 13.39 -0.16 -11.07
N VAL A 70 14.41 0.48 -10.47
CA VAL A 70 14.30 1.83 -9.92
C VAL A 70 14.05 2.85 -11.04
N GLU A 71 14.82 2.80 -12.13
CA GLU A 71 14.68 3.70 -13.27
C GLU A 71 13.29 3.56 -13.92
N SER A 72 12.83 2.33 -14.16
CA SER A 72 11.50 2.06 -14.70
C SER A 72 10.39 2.62 -13.81
N ARG A 73 10.52 2.49 -12.48
CA ARG A 73 9.55 3.06 -11.53
C ARG A 73 9.54 4.58 -11.57
N ARG A 74 10.71 5.22 -11.63
CA ARG A 74 10.82 6.68 -11.74
C ARG A 74 10.22 7.19 -13.04
N ALA A 75 10.52 6.56 -14.17
CA ALA A 75 9.94 6.93 -15.46
C ALA A 75 8.40 6.80 -15.46
N THR A 76 7.87 5.77 -14.81
CA THR A 76 6.41 5.60 -14.65
C THR A 76 5.82 6.70 -13.76
N GLU A 77 6.50 7.05 -12.67
CA GLU A 77 6.09 8.14 -11.76
C GLU A 77 6.09 9.50 -12.47
N GLU A 78 7.15 9.81 -13.23
CA GLU A 78 7.26 11.02 -14.04
C GLU A 78 6.13 11.16 -15.07
N ASP A 79 5.75 10.06 -15.74
CA ASP A 79 4.63 10.06 -16.68
C ASP A 79 3.28 10.30 -15.98
N GLU A 80 3.06 9.69 -14.81
CA GLU A 80 1.84 9.90 -14.01
C GLU A 80 1.76 11.31 -13.42
N ASP A 81 2.88 11.89 -13.01
CA ASP A 81 2.98 13.28 -12.57
C ASP A 81 2.72 14.24 -13.73
N PHE A 82 3.32 13.98 -14.89
CA PHE A 82 3.07 14.75 -16.10
C PHE A 82 1.59 14.74 -16.46
N LYS A 83 0.94 13.57 -16.46
CA LYS A 83 -0.51 13.46 -16.68
C LYS A 83 -1.30 14.24 -15.63
N THR A 84 -0.92 14.17 -14.37
CA THR A 84 -1.61 14.86 -13.27
C THR A 84 -1.51 16.38 -13.39
N MET A 85 -0.34 16.91 -13.76
CA MET A 85 -0.12 18.35 -13.91
C MET A 85 -0.74 18.93 -15.19
N ASN A 86 -0.72 18.18 -16.28
CA ASN A 86 -1.09 18.69 -17.60
C ASN A 86 -2.52 18.35 -18.03
N SER A 87 -3.23 17.51 -17.29
CA SER A 87 -4.61 17.15 -17.64
C SER A 87 -5.50 17.11 -16.40
N ARG A 88 -6.74 17.60 -16.54
CA ARG A 88 -7.72 17.53 -15.46
C ARG A 88 -8.44 16.18 -15.45
N PRO A 89 -8.82 15.66 -14.27
CA PRO A 89 -9.65 14.46 -14.20
C PRO A 89 -11.03 14.71 -14.83
N VAL A 90 -11.61 13.68 -15.44
CA VAL A 90 -12.96 13.76 -16.03
C VAL A 90 -13.98 13.75 -14.89
N LEU A 91 -14.57 14.91 -14.65
CA LEU A 91 -15.60 15.10 -13.62
C LEU A 91 -16.95 14.57 -14.13
N SER A 92 -17.64 13.79 -13.30
CA SER A 92 -19.07 13.55 -13.52
C SER A 92 -19.85 14.79 -13.05
N PRO A 93 -20.85 15.28 -13.79
CA PRO A 93 -21.65 16.44 -13.36
C PRO A 93 -22.48 16.19 -12.09
N VAL A 94 -22.59 14.93 -11.65
CA VAL A 94 -23.60 14.46 -10.70
C VAL A 94 -23.35 14.95 -9.27
N HIS A 95 -22.09 15.13 -8.85
CA HIS A 95 -21.79 15.49 -7.45
C HIS A 95 -20.76 16.63 -7.29
N PRO A 96 -21.06 17.68 -6.48
CA PRO A 96 -20.14 18.77 -6.20
C PRO A 96 -18.84 18.34 -5.51
N ILE A 97 -18.84 17.19 -4.82
CA ILE A 97 -17.68 16.67 -4.12
C ILE A 97 -16.57 16.25 -5.09
N GLU A 98 -16.91 15.71 -6.26
CA GLU A 98 -15.94 15.33 -7.29
C GLU A 98 -15.16 16.53 -7.81
N ALA A 99 -15.85 17.68 -7.99
CA ALA A 99 -15.19 18.91 -8.44
C ALA A 99 -14.18 19.44 -7.40
N LYS A 100 -14.43 19.21 -6.11
CA LYS A 100 -13.51 19.58 -5.04
C LYS A 100 -12.34 18.60 -4.97
N THR A 101 -12.59 17.30 -4.91
CA THR A 101 -11.53 16.29 -4.78
C THR A 101 -10.64 16.24 -6.02
N GLY A 102 -11.19 16.40 -7.23
CA GLY A 102 -10.43 16.43 -8.47
C GLY A 102 -9.47 17.61 -8.62
N ARG A 103 -9.55 18.63 -7.74
CA ARG A 103 -8.58 19.73 -7.65
C ARG A 103 -7.44 19.46 -6.68
N PHE A 104 -7.66 18.65 -5.66
CA PHE A 104 -6.69 18.41 -4.58
C PHE A 104 -5.97 17.08 -4.72
N TYR A 105 -6.59 16.08 -5.34
CA TYR A 105 -6.04 14.74 -5.48
C TYR A 105 -5.23 14.60 -6.76
N THR A 106 -4.18 13.77 -6.69
CA THR A 106 -3.54 13.23 -7.89
C THR A 106 -4.56 12.41 -8.68
N ARG A 107 -4.32 12.23 -9.97
CA ARG A 107 -5.25 11.49 -10.85
C ARG A 107 -5.57 10.10 -10.31
N LYS A 108 -4.54 9.35 -9.95
CA LYS A 108 -4.68 8.01 -9.36
C LYS A 108 -5.52 8.00 -8.08
N MET A 109 -5.32 8.99 -7.21
CA MET A 109 -6.09 9.08 -5.96
C MET A 109 -7.54 9.51 -6.23
N PHE A 110 -7.77 10.38 -7.21
CA PHE A 110 -9.12 10.75 -7.64
C PHE A 110 -9.88 9.57 -8.22
N ASP A 111 -9.25 8.72 -9.02
CA ASP A 111 -9.90 7.53 -9.60
C ASP A 111 -10.31 6.52 -8.52
N ILE A 112 -9.45 6.29 -7.52
CA ILE A 112 -9.78 5.47 -6.34
C ILE A 112 -10.97 6.09 -5.60
N PHE A 113 -10.90 7.38 -5.27
CA PHE A 113 -11.99 8.09 -4.60
C PHE A 113 -13.31 7.96 -5.38
N LYS A 114 -13.28 8.19 -6.69
CA LYS A 114 -14.47 8.14 -7.54
C LYS A 114 -15.09 6.75 -7.55
N LYS A 115 -14.28 5.69 -7.61
CA LYS A 115 -14.75 4.31 -7.52
C LYS A 115 -15.46 4.05 -6.19
N GLU A 116 -14.78 4.30 -5.07
CA GLU A 116 -15.33 4.08 -3.72
C GLU A 116 -16.59 4.91 -3.47
N TRP A 117 -16.59 6.17 -3.91
CA TRP A 117 -17.73 7.09 -3.80
C TRP A 117 -18.95 6.58 -4.58
N THR A 118 -18.72 6.09 -5.80
CA THR A 118 -19.79 5.53 -6.64
C THR A 118 -20.37 4.27 -6.00
N GLU A 119 -19.52 3.36 -5.52
CA GLU A 119 -19.93 2.14 -4.82
C GLU A 119 -20.75 2.46 -3.56
N ALA A 120 -20.29 3.41 -2.74
CA ALA A 120 -21.00 3.84 -1.54
C ALA A 120 -22.39 4.43 -1.84
N ILE A 121 -22.52 5.29 -2.85
CA ILE A 121 -23.82 5.84 -3.26
C ILE A 121 -24.75 4.74 -3.75
N THR A 122 -24.26 3.82 -4.59
CA THR A 122 -25.09 2.73 -5.10
C THR A 122 -25.64 1.88 -3.97
N ASN A 123 -24.81 1.53 -2.98
CA ASN A 123 -25.23 0.74 -1.82
C ASN A 123 -26.30 1.48 -0.99
N LEU A 124 -26.14 2.78 -0.77
CA LEU A 124 -27.13 3.61 -0.06
C LEU A 124 -28.48 3.66 -0.81
N THR A 125 -28.45 3.76 -2.14
CA THR A 125 -29.69 3.76 -2.95
C THR A 125 -30.42 2.41 -2.93
N HIS A 126 -29.69 1.29 -2.82
CA HIS A 126 -30.31 -0.02 -2.64
C HIS A 126 -30.93 -0.18 -1.23
N GLU A 127 -30.29 0.33 -0.18
CA GLU A 127 -30.85 0.28 1.18
C GLU A 127 -32.09 1.15 1.39
N THR A 128 -32.18 2.31 0.72
CA THR A 128 -33.36 3.18 0.86
C THR A 128 -34.59 2.61 0.14
N LEU A 129 -34.41 1.87 -0.95
CA LEU A 129 -35.49 1.18 -1.66
C LEU A 129 -36.02 -0.03 -0.89
N THR A 130 -35.16 -0.79 -0.21
CA THR A 130 -35.58 -1.98 0.57
C THR A 130 -36.25 -1.65 1.90
N LYS A 131 -36.01 -0.45 2.49
CA LYS A 131 -36.67 0.01 3.72
C LYS A 131 -38.04 0.68 3.48
N THR A 132 -38.38 0.96 2.22
CA THR A 132 -39.64 1.64 1.85
C THR A 132 -40.71 0.66 1.32
N THR A 133 -40.43 -0.65 1.37
CA THR A 133 -41.40 -1.74 1.13
C THR A 133 -41.66 -2.48 2.44
#